data_AF-A0A937MX60-F1
#
_entry.id   AF-A0A937MX60-F1
#
_cell.length_a   1.000
_cell.length_b   1.000
_cell.length_c   1.000
_cell.angle_alpha   90.00
_cell.angle_beta   90.00
_cell.angle_gamma   90.00
#
_symmetry.space_group_name_H-M   'P 1'
#
loop_
_entity.id
_entity.type
_entity.pdbx_description
1 polymer ?
#
loop_
_entity_poly.entity_id
_entity_poly.type
_entity_poly.pdbx_seq_one_letter_code
_entity_poly.pdbx_strand_id
1 'polypeptide(L)' 'MRSLKEEIAGLEKQMIIHALQDNDWVMARAAREIGITERMIGYKIKKYDIKREVEKENIQQSEAGSQQTKFSKQKI' A
#
# COMPACT_ATOMS: atom_id res chain seq x y z
N MET A 1 -11.15 -10.73 27.23
CA MET A 1 -9.78 -11.30 27.08
C MET A 1 -9.70 -11.83 25.66
N ARG A 2 -8.68 -11.47 24.87
CA ARG A 2 -8.51 -12.04 23.52
C ARG A 2 -8.01 -13.48 23.65
N SER A 3 -8.42 -14.34 22.73
CA SER A 3 -7.95 -15.72 22.66
C SER A 3 -6.53 -15.78 22.11
N LEU A 4 -5.78 -16.82 22.47
CA LEU A 4 -4.44 -17.08 21.90
C LEU A 4 -4.46 -17.10 20.37
N LYS A 5 -5.55 -17.62 19.78
CA LYS A 5 -5.75 -17.68 18.33
C LYS A 5 -5.82 -16.29 17.70
N GLU A 6 -6.46 -15.33 18.36
CA GLU A 6 -6.56 -13.95 17.88
C GLU A 6 -5.22 -13.22 17.98
N GLU A 7 -4.49 -13.41 19.09
CA GLU A 7 -3.16 -12.81 19.26
C GLU A 7 -2.16 -13.31 18.20
N ILE A 8 -2.14 -14.63 17.95
CA ILE A 8 -1.29 -15.21 16.89
C ILE A 8 -1.67 -14.65 15.52
N ALA A 9 -2.96 -14.50 15.22
CA ALA A 9 -3.41 -13.95 13.95
C ALA A 9 -3.01 -12.47 13.78
N GLY A 10 -3.04 -11.68 14.85
CA GLY A 10 -2.59 -10.30 14.86
C GLY A 10 -1.10 -10.18 14.58
N LEU A 11 -0.28 -10.94 15.32
CA LEU A 11 1.17 -10.96 15.14
C LEU A 11 1.57 -11.47 13.75
N GLU A 12 0.93 -12.53 13.26
CA GLU A 12 1.17 -13.05 11.91
C GLU A 12 0.84 -11.99 10.83
N LYS A 13 -0.28 -11.28 10.98
CA LYS A 13 -0.66 -10.20 10.05
C LYS A 13 0.38 -9.07 10.06
N GLN A 14 0.86 -8.66 11.23
CA GLN A 14 1.86 -7.59 11.35
C GLN A 14 3.19 -7.99 10.71
N MET A 15 3.68 -9.20 10.97
CA MET A 15 4.92 -9.70 10.36
C MET A 15 4.85 -9.71 8.84
N ILE A 16 3.72 -10.14 8.27
CA ILE A 16 3.53 -10.15 6.80
C ILE A 16 3.53 -8.73 6.25
N ILE A 17 2.88 -7.77 6.91
CA ILE A 17 2.84 -6.38 6.47
C ILE A 17 4.24 -5.77 6.46
N HIS A 18 5.00 -5.93 7.55
CA HIS A 18 6.37 -5.40 7.63
C HIS A 18 7.27 -6.00 6.55
N ALA A 19 7.28 -7.34 6.41
CA ALA A 19 8.08 -8.00 5.38
C ALA A 19 7.68 -7.56 3.96
N LEU A 20 6.39 -7.31 3.71
CA LEU A 20 5.96 -6.73 2.42
C LEU A 20 6.48 -5.31 2.24
N GLN A 21 6.38 -4.44 3.27
CA GLN A 21 6.88 -3.06 3.20
C GLN A 21 8.39 -3.00 2.97
N ASP A 22 9.17 -3.80 3.70
CA ASP A 22 10.64 -3.83 3.64
C ASP A 22 11.16 -4.37 2.30
N ASN A 23 10.30 -5.07 1.54
CA ASN A 23 10.64 -5.67 0.25
C ASN A 23 9.86 -5.07 -0.93
N ASP A 24 9.44 -3.80 -0.86
CA ASP A 24 8.72 -3.10 -1.94
C ASP A 24 7.45 -3.85 -2.42
N TRP A 25 6.81 -4.57 -1.51
CA TRP A 25 5.64 -5.42 -1.75
C TRP A 25 5.89 -6.62 -2.70
N VAL A 26 7.16 -7.01 -2.89
CA VAL A 26 7.53 -8.20 -3.66
C VAL A 26 7.32 -9.45 -2.79
N MET A 27 6.21 -10.15 -3.01
CA MET A 27 5.81 -11.33 -2.21
C MET A 27 6.89 -12.40 -2.10
N ALA A 28 7.60 -12.71 -3.20
CA ALA A 28 8.67 -13.71 -3.21
C ALA A 28 9.84 -13.34 -2.28
N ARG A 29 10.15 -12.04 -2.13
CA ARG A 29 11.23 -11.56 -1.25
C ARG A 29 10.74 -11.55 0.21
N ALA A 30 9.56 -10.97 0.45
CA ALA A 30 8.93 -10.95 1.77
C ALA A 30 8.75 -12.37 2.36
N ALA A 31 8.32 -13.34 1.54
CA ALA A 31 8.16 -14.73 1.95
C ALA A 31 9.49 -15.39 2.35
N ARG A 32 10.56 -15.11 1.60
CA ARG A 32 11.91 -15.61 1.94
C ARG A 32 12.41 -15.03 3.26
N GLU A 33 12.14 -13.75 3.53
CA GLU A 33 12.52 -13.10 4.78
C GLU A 33 11.87 -13.76 6.01
N ILE A 34 10.55 -13.97 5.97
CA ILE A 34 9.82 -14.58 7.10
C ILE A 34 9.83 -16.12 7.08
N GLY A 35 10.63 -16.73 6.19
CA GLY A 35 10.87 -18.17 6.16
C GLY A 35 9.70 -19.03 5.67
N ILE A 36 8.85 -18.52 4.77
CA ILE A 36 7.73 -19.27 4.19
C ILE A 36 7.77 -19.28 2.66
N THR A 37 6.87 -20.06 2.06
CA THR A 37 6.74 -20.07 0.59
C THR A 37 5.93 -18.87 0.10
N GLU A 38 6.19 -18.43 -1.13
CA GLU A 38 5.41 -17.38 -1.79
C GLU A 38 3.91 -17.73 -1.89
N ARG A 39 3.58 -19.02 -2.08
CA ARG A 39 2.18 -19.48 -2.04
C ARG A 39 1.54 -19.25 -0.67
N MET A 40 2.25 -19.56 0.41
CA MET A 40 1.74 -19.38 1.78
C MET A 40 1.51 -17.90 2.10
N ILE A 41 2.46 -17.01 1.78
CA ILE A 41 2.25 -15.57 2.02
C ILE A 41 1.05 -15.07 1.21
N GLY A 42 0.88 -15.52 -0.04
CA GLY A 42 -0.27 -15.19 -0.87
C GLY A 42 -1.61 -15.59 -0.25
N TYR A 43 -1.69 -16.79 0.35
CA TYR A 43 -2.90 -17.21 1.08
C TYR A 43 -3.16 -16.38 2.33
N LYS A 44 -2.11 -15.99 3.07
CA LYS A 44 -2.25 -15.17 4.27
C LYS A 44 -2.64 -13.73 3.96
N ILE A 45 -2.10 -13.15 2.89
CA ILE A 45 -2.49 -11.84 2.37
C ILE A 45 -4.00 -11.82 2.08
N LYS A 46 -4.52 -12.83 1.38
CA LYS A 46 -5.96 -12.99 1.12
C LYS A 46 -6.77 -13.17 2.40
N LYS A 47 -6.29 -14.03 3.32
CA LYS A 47 -6.95 -14.30 4.60
C LYS A 47 -7.12 -13.05 5.46
N TYR A 48 -6.11 -12.16 5.46
CA TYR A 48 -6.06 -10.98 6.33
C TYR A 48 -6.46 -9.68 5.64
N ASP A 49 -6.89 -9.75 4.38
CA ASP A 49 -7.22 -8.62 3.51
C ASP A 49 -6.13 -7.52 3.53
N ILE A 50 -4.87 -7.95 3.40
CA ILE A 50 -3.72 -7.03 3.38
C ILE A 50 -3.67 -6.33 2.02
N LYS A 51 -3.71 -5.00 2.04
CA LYS A 51 -3.68 -4.14 0.85
C LYS A 51 -2.58 -3.10 0.98
N ARG A 52 -1.94 -2.77 -0.13
CA ARG A 52 -1.03 -1.64 -0.21
C ARG A 52 -1.86 -0.36 -0.19
N GLU A 53 -1.65 0.46 0.83
CA GLU A 53 -2.17 1.83 0.83
C GLU A 53 -1.32 2.63 -0.15
N VAL A 54 -1.82 2.79 -1.37
CA VAL A 54 -1.27 3.76 -2.32
C VAL A 54 -1.96 5.09 -2.00
N GLU A 55 -1.22 6.00 -1.38
CA GLU A 55 -1.73 7.28 -0.93
C GLU A 55 -2.37 8.05 -2.10
N LYS A 56 -3.57 8.58 -1.84
CA LYS A 56 -4.34 9.41 -2.76
C LYS A 56 -3.78 10.84 -2.80
N GLU A 57 -2.48 11.02 -3.04
CA GLU A 57 -1.85 12.35 -3.03
C GLU A 57 -2.11 13.19 -4.30
N ASN A 58 -2.71 12.62 -5.35
CA ASN A 58 -2.82 13.32 -6.65
C ASN A 58 -4.13 14.10 -6.91
N ILE A 59 -5.03 14.28 -5.92
CA ILE A 59 -6.34 14.91 -6.19
C ILE A 59 -6.39 16.41 -5.85
N GLN A 60 -5.41 17.00 -5.16
CA GLN A 60 -5.49 18.40 -4.71
C GLN A 60 -4.67 19.43 -5.51
N GLN A 61 -3.92 19.04 -6.54
CA GLN A 61 -3.12 19.99 -7.35
C GLN A 61 -3.76 20.42 -8.68
N SER A 62 -4.91 19.87 -9.08
CA SER A 62 -5.54 20.20 -10.38
C SER A 62 -6.47 21.43 -10.37
N GLU A 63 -6.80 22.00 -9.21
CA GLU A 63 -7.73 23.14 -9.12
C GLU A 63 -7.05 24.53 -9.23
N ALA A 64 -5.71 24.61 -9.23
CA ALA A 64 -4.97 25.87 -9.28
C ALA A 64 -4.50 26.29 -10.69
N GLY A 65 -4.90 25.57 -11.74
CA GLY A 65 -4.32 25.72 -13.10
C GLY A 65 -5.10 26.57 -14.11
N SER A 66 -6.19 27.26 -13.75
CA SER A 66 -7.11 27.86 -14.75
C SER A 66 -7.12 29.39 -14.83
N GLN A 67 -6.15 30.10 -14.26
CA GLN A 67 -6.09 31.57 -14.35
C GLN A 67 -4.76 32.11 -14.89
N GLN A 68 -4.32 31.67 -16.06
CA GLN A 68 -3.25 32.38 -16.76
C GLN A 68 -3.27 32.20 -18.28
N THR A 69 -4.39 32.46 -18.96
CA THR A 69 -4.39 32.62 -20.43
C THR A 69 -5.39 33.67 -20.92
N LYS A 70 -5.42 34.89 -20.34
CA LYS A 70 -6.11 36.03 -20.99
C LYS A 70 -5.47 37.39 -20.71
N PHE A 71 -4.26 37.63 -21.26
CA PHE A 71 -3.70 38.94 -21.62
C PHE A 71 -2.54 38.61 -22.58
N SER A 72 -2.33 39.15 -23.78
CA SER A 72 -2.88 40.29 -24.52
C SER A 72 -2.66 39.99 -26.02
N LYS A 73 -3.73 40.03 -26.82
CA LYS A 73 -3.66 40.28 -28.27
C LYS A 73 -4.82 41.20 -28.66
N GLN A 74 -4.71 42.45 -28.25
CA GLN A 74 -5.35 43.59 -28.90
C GLN A 74 -4.26 44.18 -29.82
N LYS A 75 -4.09 43.67 -31.05
CA LYS A 75 -4.66 44.13 -32.32
C LYS A 75 -4.97 45.64 -32.39
N ILE A 76 -4.26 46.28 -33.33
CA ILE A 76 -4.38 47.62 -33.93
C ILE A 76 -3.69 48.73 -33.14
#